data_AF-A0A1X6Y5B7-F1
#
_entry.id   AF-A0A1X6Y5B7-F1
#
_cell.length_a   1.000
_cell.length_b   1.000
_cell.length_c   1.000
_cell.angle_alpha   90.00
_cell.angle_beta   90.00
_cell.angle_gamma   90.00
#
_symmetry.space_group_name_H-M   'P 1'
#
loop_
_entity.id
_entity.type
_entity.pdbx_description
1 polymer ?
#
loop_
_entity_poly.entity_id
_entity_poly.type
_entity_poly.pdbx_seq_one_letter_code
_entity_poly.pdbx_strand_id
1 'polypeptide(L)' 'MAEQNPYILDEVGLALAAKHFAQIPEIRSDEEFAHYARQVIQASNQHSVHTPLEARAMIVAVLHRLIEYDGNAETPDACA' A
#
# COMPACT_ATOMS: atom_id res chain seq x y z
N MET A 1 -1.76 25.28 9.21
CA MET A 1 -0.53 24.51 8.91
C MET A 1 -0.94 23.41 7.97
N ALA A 2 -0.29 23.24 6.82
CA ALA A 2 -0.62 22.13 5.91
C ALA A 2 -0.34 20.82 6.66
N GLU A 3 -1.37 19.99 6.81
CA GLU A 3 -1.28 18.71 7.47
C GLU A 3 -0.28 17.85 6.68
N GLN A 4 0.87 17.57 7.28
CA GLN A 4 1.90 16.77 6.61
C GLN A 4 1.35 15.35 6.47
N ASN A 5 1.04 14.95 5.25
CA ASN A 5 0.53 13.62 4.97
C ASN A 5 1.64 12.58 5.24
N PRO A 6 1.44 11.63 6.18
CA PRO A 6 2.48 10.66 6.54
C PRO A 6 2.85 9.72 5.40
N TYR A 7 2.04 9.63 4.34
CA TYR A 7 2.27 8.78 3.18
C TYR A 7 2.99 9.47 2.02
N ILE A 8 3.31 10.76 2.15
CA ILE A 8 4.24 11.42 1.22
C ILE A 8 5.66 11.09 1.67
N LEU A 9 6.33 10.26 0.88
CA LEU A 9 7.69 9.79 1.13
C LEU A 9 8.69 10.56 0.26
N ASP A 10 9.89 10.77 0.79
CA ASP A 10 11.05 11.23 0.04
C ASP A 10 11.69 10.08 -0.77
N GLU A 11 12.77 10.36 -1.52
CA GLU A 11 13.43 9.35 -2.35
C GLU A 11 13.86 8.10 -1.56
N VAL A 12 14.28 8.28 -0.30
CA VAL A 12 14.68 7.17 0.58
C VAL A 12 13.46 6.34 0.97
N GLY A 13 12.37 6.99 1.40
CA GLY A 13 11.12 6.31 1.74
C GLY A 13 10.50 5.58 0.56
N LEU A 14 10.59 6.14 -0.65
CA LEU A 14 10.13 5.48 -1.88
C LEU A 14 10.98 4.23 -2.20
N ALA A 15 12.29 4.29 -2.04
CA ALA A 15 13.15 3.12 -2.24
C ALA A 15 12.82 1.99 -1.24
N LEU A 16 12.52 2.34 0.01
CA LEU A 16 12.06 1.37 1.03
C LEU A 16 10.70 0.79 0.66
N ALA A 17 9.76 1.61 0.21
CA ALA A 17 8.44 1.14 -0.21
C ALA A 17 8.55 0.17 -1.40
N ALA A 18 9.39 0.47 -2.40
CA ALA A 18 9.65 -0.42 -3.53
C ALA A 18 10.26 -1.76 -3.09
N LYS A 19 11.20 -1.74 -2.13
CA LYS A 19 11.78 -2.95 -1.55
C LYS A 19 10.73 -3.80 -0.84
N HIS A 20 9.85 -3.19 -0.04
CA HIS A 20 8.76 -3.91 0.63
C HIS A 20 7.74 -4.44 -0.38
N PHE A 21 7.41 -3.67 -1.41
CA PHE A 21 6.47 -4.06 -2.45
C PHE A 21 6.92 -5.34 -3.14
N ALA A 22 8.21 -5.44 -3.51
CA ALA A 22 8.77 -6.66 -4.11
C ALA A 22 8.72 -7.90 -3.19
N GLN A 23 8.52 -7.72 -1.88
CA GLN A 23 8.43 -8.80 -0.89
C GLN A 23 6.99 -9.16 -0.52
N ILE A 24 6.02 -8.28 -0.78
CA ILE A 24 4.61 -8.53 -0.49
C ILE A 24 4.06 -9.45 -1.58
N PRO A 25 3.41 -10.59 -1.24
CA PRO A 25 2.83 -11.48 -2.24
C PRO A 25 1.69 -10.80 -3.01
N GLU A 26 1.39 -11.31 -4.20
CA GLU A 26 0.24 -10.87 -5.00
C GLU A 26 -1.07 -11.19 -4.28
N ILE A 27 -2.03 -10.28 -4.37
CA ILE A 27 -3.39 -10.50 -3.88
C ILE A 27 -4.12 -11.35 -4.91
N ARG A 28 -4.72 -12.45 -4.47
CA ARG A 28 -5.32 -13.46 -5.36
C ARG A 28 -6.83 -13.56 -5.25
N SER A 29 -7.44 -12.85 -4.32
CA SER A 29 -8.88 -12.90 -4.08
C SER A 29 -9.41 -11.62 -3.43
N ASP A 30 -10.71 -11.41 -3.56
CA ASP A 30 -11.42 -10.31 -2.91
C ASP A 30 -11.38 -10.41 -1.38
N GLU A 31 -11.29 -11.63 -0.84
CA GLU A 31 -11.14 -11.86 0.60
C GLU A 31 -9.77 -11.37 1.11
N GLU A 32 -8.69 -11.67 0.36
CA GLU A 32 -7.34 -11.16 0.65
C GLU A 32 -7.30 -9.64 0.49
N PHE A 33 -7.90 -9.11 -0.57
CA PHE A 33 -8.02 -7.66 -0.78
C PHE A 33 -8.71 -6.98 0.42
N ALA A 34 -9.89 -7.46 0.82
CA ALA A 34 -10.65 -6.91 1.94
C ALA A 34 -9.91 -7.07 3.27
N HIS A 35 -9.12 -8.12 3.44
CA HIS A 35 -8.26 -8.31 4.59
C HIS A 35 -7.15 -7.25 4.66
N TYR A 36 -6.39 -7.06 3.59
CA TYR A 36 -5.31 -6.07 3.55
C TYR A 36 -5.83 -4.63 3.61
N ALA A 37 -6.96 -4.32 2.96
CA ALA A 37 -7.58 -3.01 3.04
C ALA A 37 -7.98 -2.64 4.48
N ARG A 38 -8.56 -3.58 5.24
CA ARG A 38 -8.89 -3.38 6.66
C ARG A 38 -7.64 -3.15 7.51
N GLN A 39 -6.57 -3.91 7.28
CA GLN A 39 -5.30 -3.71 7.98
C GLN A 39 -4.68 -2.34 7.69
N VAL A 40 -4.71 -1.88 6.43
CA VAL A 40 -4.22 -0.56 6.04
C VAL A 40 -5.01 0.53 6.73
N ILE A 41 -6.34 0.47 6.73
CA ILE A 41 -7.20 1.45 7.41
C ILE A 41 -6.87 1.49 8.90
N GLN A 42 -6.79 0.33 9.56
CA GLN A 42 -6.47 0.25 10.98
C GLN A 42 -5.10 0.84 11.30
N ALA A 43 -4.07 0.48 10.54
CA ALA A 43 -2.71 1.00 10.73
C ALA A 43 -2.65 2.50 10.43
N SER A 44 -3.37 2.97 9.41
CA SER A 44 -3.37 4.37 9.00
C SER A 44 -3.91 5.33 10.05
N ASN A 45 -4.92 4.90 10.82
CA ASN A 45 -5.50 5.66 11.92
C ASN A 45 -4.57 5.78 13.13
N GLN A 46 -3.55 4.93 13.22
CA GLN A 46 -2.58 4.92 14.31
C GLN A 46 -1.25 5.60 13.92
N HIS A 47 -1.09 5.93 12.65
CA HIS A 47 0.14 6.48 12.12
C HIS A 47 0.12 8.00 12.06
N SER A 48 1.27 8.60 12.28
CA SER A 48 1.52 10.04 12.14
C SER A 48 2.83 10.25 11.40
N VAL A 49 3.18 11.51 11.15
CA VAL A 49 4.49 11.87 10.56
C VAL A 49 5.69 11.44 11.39
N HIS A 50 5.48 11.20 12.69
CA HIS A 50 6.51 10.72 13.61
C HIS A 50 6.67 9.20 13.61
N THR A 51 5.76 8.48 12.94
CA THR A 51 5.90 7.03 12.75
C THR A 51 7.17 6.73 11.95
N PRO A 52 7.93 5.68 12.31
CA PRO A 52 9.15 5.30 11.60
C PRO A 52 8.96 5.23 10.10
N LEU A 53 9.94 5.73 9.34
CA LEU A 53 9.88 5.78 7.87
C LEU A 53 9.61 4.40 7.27
N GLU A 54 10.23 3.35 7.81
CA GLU A 54 10.02 1.95 7.39
C GLU A 54 8.54 1.53 7.50
N ALA A 55 7.89 1.85 8.63
CA ALA A 55 6.49 1.47 8.84
C ALA A 55 5.55 2.26 7.92
N ARG A 56 5.88 3.52 7.60
CA ARG A 56 5.13 4.31 6.61
C ARG A 56 5.35 3.77 5.19
N ALA A 57 6.59 3.39 4.85
CA ALA A 57 6.95 2.78 3.57
C ALA A 57 6.26 1.43 3.35
N MET A 58 6.12 0.60 4.39
CA MET A 58 5.38 -0.66 4.33
C MET A 58 3.89 -0.45 4.03
N ILE A 59 3.24 0.56 4.62
CA ILE A 59 1.85 0.88 4.28
C ILE A 59 1.71 1.31 2.83
N VAL A 60 2.62 2.18 2.35
CA VAL A 60 2.64 2.62 0.95
C VAL A 60 2.81 1.42 0.01
N ALA A 61 3.67 0.46 0.36
CA ALA A 61 3.84 -0.77 -0.41
C ALA A 61 2.56 -1.63 -0.48
N VAL A 62 1.84 -1.79 0.64
CA VAL A 62 0.56 -2.52 0.65
C VAL A 62 -0.51 -1.78 -0.15
N LEU A 63 -0.56 -0.45 -0.07
CA LEU A 63 -1.47 0.38 -0.88
C LEU A 63 -1.23 0.17 -2.38
N HIS A 64 0.04 0.15 -2.82
CA HIS A 64 0.36 -0.15 -4.22
C HIS A 64 -0.10 -1.55 -4.63
N ARG A 65 -0.04 -2.54 -3.74
CA ARG A 65 -0.51 -3.89 -4.03
C ARG A 65 -2.04 -3.97 -4.18
N LEU A 66 -2.77 -3.20 -3.36
CA LEU A 66 -4.22 -3.06 -3.47
C LEU A 66 -4.61 -2.39 -4.80
N ILE A 67 -3.89 -1.33 -5.20
CA ILE A 67 -4.11 -0.63 -6.48
C ILE A 67 -3.82 -1.56 -7.67
N GLU A 68 -2.74 -2.34 -7.60
CA GLU A 68 -2.41 -3.31 -8.65
C GLU A 68 -3.50 -4.38 -8.82
N TYR A 69 -4.02 -4.90 -7.71
CA TYR A 69 -5.13 -5.86 -7.74
C TYR A 69 -6.40 -5.24 -8.37
N ASP A 70 -6.76 -4.03 -7.96
CA ASP A 70 -7.94 -3.32 -8.48
C ASP A 70 -7.80 -3.06 -10.00
N GLY A 71 -6.64 -2.60 -10.45
CA GLY A 71 -6.36 -2.40 -11.88
C GLY A 71 -6.39 -3.68 -12.71
N ASN A 72 -5.96 -4.81 -12.13
CA ASN A 72 -6.07 -6.12 -12.76
C ASN A 72 -7.53 -6.65 -12.75
N ALA A 73 -8.30 -6.33 -11.71
CA ALA A 73 -9.72 -6.68 -11.61
C ALA A 73 -10.60 -5.87 -12.60
N GLU A 74 -10.18 -4.65 -12.96
CA GLU A 74 -10.79 -3.86 -14.05
C GLU A 74 -10.38 -4.33 -15.46
N THR A 75 -9.41 -5.24 -15.57
CA THR A 75 -9.08 -5.97 -16.80
C THR A 75 -9.52 -7.45 -16.77
N PRO A 76 -10.81 -7.77 -16.53
CA PRO A 76 -11.30 -9.12 -16.82
C PRO A 76 -11.48 -9.22 -18.34
N ASP A 77 -10.67 -10.03 -19.00
CA ASP A 77 -10.81 -10.42 -20.41
C ASP A 77 -10.75 -9.30 -21.47
N ALA A 78 -9.54 -8.86 -21.78
CA ALA A 78 -9.21 -8.44 -23.14
C ALA A 78 -8.52 -9.59 -23.91
N CYS A 79 -9.09 -10.81 -23.91
CA CYS A 79 -8.92 -11.79 -24.97
C CYS A 79 -9.76 -13.05 -24.71
N ALA A 80 -10.87 -13.14 -25.45
CA ALA A 80 -11.50 -14.38 -25.87
C ALA A 80 -10.56 -15.25 -26.73
#